data_AF-A0A2N2S3I1-F1
#
_entry.id   AF-A0A2N2S3I1-F1
#
_cell.length_a   1.000
_cell.length_b   1.000
_cell.length_c   1.000
_cell.angle_alpha   90.00
_cell.angle_beta   90.00
_cell.angle_gamma   90.00
#
_symmetry.space_group_name_H-M   'P 1'
#
loop_
_entity.id
_entity.type
_entity.pdbx_description
1 polymer ?
#
loop_
_entity_poly.entity_id
_entity_poly.type
_entity_poly.pdbx_seq_one_letter_code
_entity_poly.pdbx_strand_id
1 'polypeptide(L)'
;MKFGIAARLALLLALVGMLAAGLTGFYAHTASRDLLIQSAKDELLTSTQVLASRIVVARQEISRNLRILSAHPSALGALDPSDTASADQLATLFELLMKANPDYFQIRLISAADFGMERVRIDRSGDSLLRINGDDLQEKGHYAYVFETLKSRSG
;
A
#
# COMPACT_ATOMS: atom_id res chain seq x y z
N MET A 1 37.08 -65.81 12.73
CA MET A 1 35.74 -66.39 12.46
C MET A 1 35.52 -66.39 10.95
N LYS A 2 35.42 -67.57 10.31
CA LYS A 2 35.24 -67.65 8.85
C LYS A 2 33.75 -67.60 8.54
N PHE A 3 33.27 -66.48 8.00
CA PHE A 3 31.88 -66.34 7.57
C PHE A 3 31.56 -67.30 6.43
N GLY A 4 30.44 -68.03 6.54
CA GLY A 4 29.90 -68.86 5.45
C GLY A 4 29.40 -68.02 4.29
N ILE A 5 29.30 -68.63 3.10
CA ILE A 5 28.89 -67.97 1.84
C ILE A 5 27.52 -67.28 1.97
N ALA A 6 26.58 -67.89 2.71
CA ALA A 6 25.27 -67.31 2.98
C ALA A 6 25.33 -65.96 3.74
N ALA A 7 26.22 -65.84 4.73
CA ALA A 7 26.37 -64.60 5.50
C ALA A 7 26.94 -63.46 4.64
N ARG A 8 27.86 -63.77 3.70
CA ARG A 8 28.40 -62.80 2.74
C ARG A 8 27.33 -62.31 1.76
N LEU A 9 26.51 -63.22 1.25
CA LEU A 9 25.38 -62.91 0.36
C LEU A 9 24.33 -62.04 1.04
N ALA A 10 23.95 -62.38 2.28
CA ALA A 10 23.00 -61.59 3.06
C ALA A 10 23.49 -60.15 3.30
N LEU A 11 24.79 -60.01 3.62
CA LEU A 11 25.41 -58.70 3.83
C LEU A 11 25.43 -57.86 2.55
N LEU A 12 25.75 -58.46 1.40
CA LEU A 12 25.68 -57.79 0.09
C LEU A 12 24.26 -57.30 -0.23
N LEU A 13 23.25 -58.16 -0.05
CA LEU A 13 21.85 -57.81 -0.28
C LEU A 13 21.38 -56.66 0.62
N ALA A 14 21.74 -56.69 1.90
CA ALA A 14 21.42 -55.61 2.84
C ALA A 14 22.06 -54.28 2.42
N LEU A 15 23.32 -54.32 1.95
CA LEU A 15 24.05 -53.13 1.52
C LEU A 15 23.45 -52.52 0.25
N VAL A 16 23.05 -53.36 -0.71
CA VAL A 16 22.33 -52.93 -1.92
C VAL A 16 20.97 -52.32 -1.56
N GLY A 17 20.20 -52.96 -0.67
CA GLY A 17 18.91 -52.43 -0.21
C GLY A 17 19.06 -51.07 0.48
N MET A 18 20.09 -50.91 1.32
CA MET A 18 20.39 -49.65 2.00
C MET A 18 20.81 -48.56 1.00
N LEU A 19 21.63 -48.89 0.00
CA LEU A 19 22.00 -47.96 -1.07
C LEU A 19 20.80 -47.54 -1.91
N ALA A 20 19.94 -48.47 -2.31
CA ALA A 20 18.74 -48.20 -3.09
C ALA A 20 17.76 -47.31 -2.31
N ALA A 21 17.53 -47.61 -1.03
CA ALA A 21 16.70 -46.79 -0.14
C ALA A 21 17.31 -45.40 0.08
N GLY A 22 18.62 -45.30 0.28
CA GLY A 22 19.33 -44.02 0.46
C GLY A 22 19.26 -43.14 -0.79
N LEU A 23 19.51 -43.70 -1.98
CA LEU A 23 19.38 -42.99 -3.25
C LEU A 23 17.94 -42.53 -3.47
N THR A 24 16.96 -43.40 -3.27
CA THR A 24 15.54 -43.04 -3.42
C THR A 24 15.13 -41.94 -2.45
N GLY A 25 15.56 -42.04 -1.19
CA GLY A 25 15.32 -41.01 -0.18
C GLY A 25 15.97 -39.68 -0.53
N PHE A 26 17.21 -39.70 -1.04
CA PHE A 26 17.90 -38.50 -1.50
C PHE A 26 17.19 -37.84 -2.70
N TYR A 27 16.79 -38.63 -3.71
CA TYR A 27 16.03 -38.13 -4.85
C TYR A 27 14.66 -37.60 -4.45
N ALA A 28 13.93 -38.32 -3.58
CA ALA A 28 12.65 -37.87 -3.07
C ALA A 28 12.80 -36.56 -2.29
N HIS A 29 13.81 -36.46 -1.42
CA HIS A 29 14.03 -35.27 -0.60
C HIS A 29 14.45 -34.05 -1.44
N THR A 30 15.25 -34.24 -2.48
CA THR A 30 15.64 -33.14 -3.38
C THR A 30 14.44 -32.65 -4.19
N ALA A 31 13.67 -33.57 -4.80
CA ALA A 31 12.46 -33.22 -5.54
C ALA A 31 11.41 -32.53 -4.65
N SER A 32 11.17 -33.04 -3.43
CA SER A 32 10.24 -32.41 -2.48
C SER A 32 10.70 -31.01 -2.08
N ARG A 33 12.01 -30.82 -1.84
CA ARG A 33 12.53 -29.50 -1.46
C ARG A 33 12.36 -28.48 -2.58
N ASP A 34 12.63 -28.87 -3.83
CA ASP A 34 12.51 -27.97 -4.97
C ASP A 34 11.05 -27.57 -5.22
N LEU A 35 10.11 -28.52 -5.12
CA LEU A 35 8.68 -28.25 -5.20
C LEU A 35 8.20 -27.32 -4.08
N LEU A 36 8.64 -27.53 -2.84
CA LEU A 36 8.28 -26.68 -1.70
C LEU A 36 8.80 -25.26 -1.86
N ILE A 37 10.06 -25.10 -2.29
CA ILE A 37 10.65 -23.78 -2.55
C ILE A 37 9.91 -23.07 -3.68
N GLN A 38 9.56 -23.78 -4.75
CA GLN A 38 8.82 -23.20 -5.87
C GLN A 38 7.42 -22.77 -5.44
N SER A 39 6.69 -23.63 -4.72
CA SER A 39 5.37 -23.29 -4.18
C SER A 39 5.41 -22.06 -3.28
N ALA A 40 6.41 -21.96 -2.38
CA ALA A 40 6.57 -20.80 -1.51
C ALA A 40 6.87 -19.52 -2.29
N LYS A 41 7.67 -19.61 -3.36
CA LYS A 41 7.93 -18.47 -4.26
C LYS A 41 6.68 -18.01 -4.99
N ASP A 42 5.92 -18.95 -5.54
CA ASP A 42 4.70 -18.65 -6.30
C ASP A 42 3.62 -18.03 -5.41
N GLU A 43 3.49 -18.52 -4.16
CA GLU A 43 2.60 -17.94 -3.15
C GLU A 43 3.01 -16.50 -2.79
N LEU A 44 4.30 -16.26 -2.57
CA LEU A 44 4.82 -14.92 -2.29
C LEU A 44 4.59 -13.96 -3.47
N LEU A 45 4.86 -14.41 -4.69
CA LEU A 45 4.63 -13.61 -5.92
C LEU A 45 3.15 -13.29 -6.10
N THR A 46 2.27 -14.27 -5.87
CA THR A 46 0.82 -14.05 -5.97
C THR A 46 0.35 -13.06 -4.92
N SER A 47 0.79 -13.21 -3.67
CA SER A 47 0.44 -12.29 -2.57
C SER A 47 0.93 -10.86 -2.84
N THR A 48 2.16 -10.71 -3.31
CA THR A 48 2.72 -9.40 -3.68
C THR A 48 2.00 -8.77 -4.88
N GLN A 49 1.58 -9.55 -5.87
CA GLN A 49 0.76 -9.06 -6.99
C GLN A 49 -0.61 -8.56 -6.52
N VAL A 50 -1.27 -9.28 -5.60
CA VAL A 50 -2.54 -8.84 -5.01
C VAL A 50 -2.36 -7.53 -4.26
N LEU A 51 -1.29 -7.39 -3.46
CA LEU A 51 -1.00 -6.15 -2.76
C LEU A 51 -0.73 -4.99 -3.73
N ALA A 52 0.07 -5.22 -4.77
CA ALA A 52 0.35 -4.22 -5.80
C ALA A 52 -0.95 -3.76 -6.50
N SER A 53 -1.83 -4.70 -6.83
CA SER A 53 -3.15 -4.40 -7.40
C SER A 53 -3.99 -3.52 -6.47
N ARG A 54 -4.03 -3.82 -5.17
CA ARG A 54 -4.73 -2.99 -4.18
C ARG A 54 -4.19 -1.56 -4.12
N ILE A 55 -2.87 -1.39 -4.17
CA ILE A 55 -2.24 -0.05 -4.19
C ILE A 55 -2.64 0.72 -5.47
N VAL A 56 -2.66 0.06 -6.63
CA VAL A 56 -3.07 0.69 -7.89
C VAL A 56 -4.52 1.17 -7.83
N VAL A 57 -5.43 0.33 -7.33
CA VAL A 57 -6.85 0.69 -7.18
C VAL A 57 -7.03 1.86 -6.21
N ALA A 58 -6.38 1.81 -5.04
CA ALA A 58 -6.43 2.89 -4.06
C ALA A 58 -5.90 4.21 -4.63
N ARG A 59 -4.77 4.17 -5.37
CA ARG A 59 -4.22 5.35 -6.05
C ARG A 59 -5.20 5.91 -7.08
N GLN A 60 -5.84 5.06 -7.87
CA GLN A 60 -6.77 5.48 -8.91
C GLN A 60 -8.01 6.16 -8.32
N GLU A 61 -8.51 5.63 -7.21
CA GLU A 61 -9.60 6.24 -6.43
C GLU A 61 -9.21 7.62 -5.88
N ILE A 62 -8.06 7.72 -5.20
CA ILE A 62 -7.54 9.00 -4.70
C ILE A 62 -7.40 10.02 -5.83
N SER A 63 -6.85 9.61 -6.98
CA SER A 63 -6.64 10.50 -8.13
C SER A 63 -7.96 11.00 -8.72
N ARG A 64 -8.96 10.12 -8.82
CA ARG A 64 -10.31 10.48 -9.28
C ARG A 64 -10.97 11.48 -8.34
N ASN A 65 -10.93 11.20 -7.04
CA ASN A 65 -11.51 12.07 -6.02
C ASN A 65 -10.82 13.44 -6.01
N LEU A 66 -9.49 13.47 -6.09
CA LEU A 66 -8.72 14.71 -6.17
C LEU A 66 -9.06 15.53 -7.41
N ARG A 67 -9.26 14.89 -8.58
CA ARG A 67 -9.69 15.58 -9.80
C ARG A 67 -11.07 16.22 -9.64
N ILE A 68 -12.00 15.54 -8.98
CA ILE A 68 -13.34 16.09 -8.69
C ILE A 68 -13.22 17.30 -7.76
N LEU A 69 -12.48 17.16 -6.65
CA LEU A 69 -12.32 18.24 -5.68
C LEU A 69 -11.62 19.47 -6.28
N SER A 70 -10.52 19.26 -7.02
CA SER A 70 -9.75 20.36 -7.63
C SER A 70 -10.50 21.09 -8.74
N ALA A 71 -11.41 20.42 -9.45
CA ALA A 71 -12.26 21.04 -10.47
C ALA A 71 -13.55 21.65 -9.90
N HIS A 72 -13.87 21.42 -8.62
CA HIS A 72 -15.10 21.92 -8.01
C HIS A 72 -15.03 23.46 -7.87
N PRO A 73 -16.07 24.23 -8.26
CA PRO A 73 -16.03 25.69 -8.20
C PRO A 73 -15.70 26.26 -6.81
N SER A 74 -16.22 25.63 -5.76
CA SER A 74 -15.94 26.04 -4.37
C SER A 74 -14.47 25.88 -3.98
N ALA A 75 -13.69 25.03 -4.66
CA ALA A 75 -12.26 24.94 -4.44
C ALA A 75 -11.52 26.21 -4.91
N LEU A 76 -11.96 26.81 -6.02
CA LEU A 76 -11.43 28.08 -6.50
C LEU A 76 -11.94 29.24 -5.64
N GLY A 77 -13.23 29.27 -5.31
CA GLY A 77 -13.79 30.31 -4.44
C GLY A 77 -13.12 30.35 -3.07
N ALA A 78 -12.89 29.18 -2.45
CA ALA A 78 -12.23 29.08 -1.15
C ALA A 78 -10.74 29.51 -1.14
N LEU A 79 -10.13 29.80 -2.29
CA LEU A 79 -8.79 30.41 -2.33
C LEU A 79 -8.83 31.88 -1.89
N ASP A 80 -9.96 32.56 -2.10
CA ASP A 80 -10.24 33.89 -1.56
C ASP A 80 -10.67 33.78 -0.09
N PRO A 81 -9.89 34.33 0.87
CA PRO A 81 -10.22 34.28 2.29
C PRO A 81 -11.55 34.95 2.64
N SER A 82 -12.05 35.86 1.79
CA SER A 82 -13.32 36.56 2.02
C SER A 82 -14.55 35.74 1.61
N ASP A 83 -14.39 34.74 0.75
CA ASP A 83 -15.47 33.85 0.30
C ASP A 83 -15.63 32.65 1.25
N THR A 84 -16.20 32.93 2.42
CA THR A 84 -16.48 31.92 3.45
C THR A 84 -17.53 30.92 2.99
N ALA A 85 -18.44 31.30 2.10
CA ALA A 85 -19.49 30.42 1.60
C ALA A 85 -18.90 29.29 0.74
N SER A 86 -17.97 29.60 -0.16
CA SER A 86 -17.24 28.58 -0.92
C SER A 86 -16.38 27.69 -0.01
N ALA A 87 -15.74 28.27 1.01
CA ALA A 87 -14.97 27.50 1.99
C ALA A 87 -15.86 26.51 2.77
N ASP A 88 -17.04 26.93 3.21
CA ASP A 88 -18.03 26.09 3.91
C ASP A 88 -18.58 24.97 3.02
N GLN A 89 -18.88 25.28 1.75
CA GLN A 89 -19.34 24.30 0.78
C GLN A 89 -18.25 23.26 0.51
N LEU A 90 -16.99 23.69 0.37
CA LEU A 90 -15.87 22.79 0.16
C LEU A 90 -15.60 21.93 1.40
N ALA A 91 -15.69 22.50 2.61
CA ALA A 91 -15.55 21.75 3.86
C ALA A 91 -16.62 20.65 3.97
N THR A 92 -17.88 20.97 3.64
CA THR A 92 -18.97 19.99 3.59
C THR A 92 -18.68 18.87 2.59
N LEU A 93 -18.15 19.21 1.41
CA LEU A 93 -17.75 18.23 0.41
C LEU A 93 -16.61 17.33 0.90
N PHE A 94 -15.60 17.89 1.58
CA PHE A 94 -14.52 17.12 2.20
C PHE A 94 -15.06 16.16 3.25
N GLU A 95 -15.97 16.61 4.13
CA GLU A 95 -16.58 15.75 5.14
C GLU A 95 -17.37 14.58 4.52
N LEU A 96 -18.17 14.84 3.49
CA LEU A 96 -18.92 13.80 2.79
C LEU A 96 -17.99 12.78 2.13
N LEU A 97 -16.93 13.26 1.47
CA LEU A 97 -15.96 12.39 0.84
C LEU A 97 -15.18 11.56 1.87
N MET A 98 -14.77 12.16 2.99
CA MET A 98 -14.10 11.45 4.08
C MET A 98 -15.05 10.45 4.74
N LYS A 99 -16.34 10.76 4.96
CA LYS A 99 -17.32 9.79 5.45
C LYS A 99 -17.43 8.56 4.55
N ALA A 100 -17.39 8.77 3.23
CA ALA A 100 -17.40 7.68 2.25
C ALA A 100 -16.06 6.93 2.15
N ASN A 101 -14.95 7.51 2.60
CA ASN A 101 -13.60 6.96 2.52
C ASN A 101 -12.94 6.95 3.92
N PRO A 102 -13.19 5.93 4.76
CA PRO A 102 -12.67 5.84 6.12
C PRO A 102 -11.14 5.93 6.22
N ASP A 103 -10.42 5.46 5.20
CA ASP A 103 -8.96 5.47 5.14
C ASP A 103 -8.36 6.88 4.99
N TYR A 104 -9.19 7.90 4.71
CA TYR A 104 -8.73 9.28 4.66
C TYR A 104 -8.58 9.84 6.07
N PHE A 105 -7.33 10.06 6.47
CA PHE A 105 -6.99 10.73 7.71
C PHE A 105 -7.23 12.24 7.64
N GLN A 106 -7.12 12.83 6.46
CA GLN A 106 -7.24 14.27 6.27
C GLN A 106 -7.46 14.65 4.80
N ILE A 107 -8.20 15.73 4.57
CA ILE A 107 -8.22 16.45 3.30
C ILE A 107 -8.00 17.93 3.57
N ARG A 108 -7.17 18.58 2.74
CA ARG A 108 -6.91 20.02 2.85
C ARG A 108 -6.75 20.70 1.51
N LEU A 109 -7.22 21.94 1.44
CA LEU A 109 -6.91 22.90 0.38
C LEU A 109 -5.79 23.81 0.86
N ILE A 110 -4.72 23.90 0.09
CA ILE A 110 -3.55 24.73 0.37
C ILE A 110 -3.46 25.77 -0.75
N SER A 111 -3.38 27.05 -0.38
CA SER A 111 -3.20 28.12 -1.36
C SER A 111 -1.82 28.04 -2.01
N ALA A 112 -1.71 28.27 -3.31
CA ALA A 112 -0.41 28.49 -3.96
C ALA A 112 0.17 29.88 -3.62
N ALA A 113 -0.71 30.82 -3.25
CA ALA A 113 -0.35 32.12 -2.71
C ALA A 113 -0.17 32.04 -1.18
N ASP A 114 0.10 33.17 -0.54
CA ASP A 114 0.18 33.32 0.93
C ASP A 114 1.05 32.25 1.59
N PHE A 115 2.23 32.00 1.01
CA PHE A 115 3.23 31.06 1.53
C PHE A 115 2.73 29.63 1.73
N GLY A 116 1.70 29.18 1.00
CA GLY A 116 1.17 27.84 1.20
C GLY A 116 0.19 27.75 2.37
N MET A 117 -0.56 28.82 2.68
CA MET A 117 -1.53 28.82 3.76
C MET A 117 -2.68 27.83 3.48
N GLU A 118 -3.01 27.01 4.48
CA GLU A 118 -4.20 26.16 4.45
C GLU A 118 -5.47 27.02 4.42
N ARG A 119 -6.42 26.67 3.56
CA ARG A 119 -7.71 27.37 3.41
C ARG A 119 -8.88 26.61 4.01
N VAL A 120 -8.89 25.29 3.77
CA VAL A 120 -9.92 24.38 4.29
C VAL A 120 -9.21 23.10 4.70
N ARG A 121 -9.52 22.59 5.88
CA ARG A 121 -8.91 21.37 6.42
C ARG A 121 -9.91 20.60 7.25
N ILE A 122 -10.07 19.31 6.93
CA ILE A 122 -10.83 18.35 7.72
C ILE A 122 -9.88 17.22 8.14
N ASP A 123 -9.85 16.96 9.44
CA ASP A 123 -9.06 15.89 10.05
C ASP A 123 -9.98 14.77 10.54
N ARG A 124 -9.51 13.53 10.48
CA ARG A 124 -10.17 12.39 11.11
C ARG A 124 -9.51 12.11 12.45
N SER A 125 -10.33 12.06 13.50
CA SER A 125 -9.93 11.63 14.83
C SER A 125 -10.80 10.44 15.25
N GLY A 126 -10.27 9.23 15.06
CA GLY A 126 -11.03 7.99 15.18
C GLY A 126 -12.20 7.96 14.19
N ASP A 127 -13.42 7.81 14.71
CA ASP A 127 -14.64 7.78 13.90
C ASP A 127 -15.22 9.17 13.61
N SER A 128 -14.66 10.22 14.23
CA SER A 128 -15.14 11.59 14.08
C SER A 128 -14.36 12.37 13.03
N LEU A 129 -15.04 13.31 12.37
CA LEU A 129 -14.41 14.31 11.49
C LEU A 129 -14.42 15.67 12.17
N LEU A 130 -13.28 16.34 12.14
CA LEU A 130 -13.03 17.60 12.78
C LEU A 130 -12.65 18.64 11.72
N ARG A 131 -13.44 19.70 11.63
CA ARG A 131 -13.12 20.85 10.79
C ARG A 131 -12.16 21.78 11.52
N ILE A 132 -11.01 22.04 10.91
CA ILE A 132 -9.99 22.97 11.43
C ILE A 132 -10.23 24.34 10.80
N ASN A 133 -10.26 25.39 11.61
CA ASN A 133 -10.58 26.75 11.18
C ASN A 133 -9.66 27.78 11.86
N GLY A 134 -9.62 28.99 11.30
CA GLY A 134 -8.98 30.15 11.92
C GLY A 134 -7.49 29.92 12.14
N ASP A 135 -7.02 30.24 13.35
CA ASP A 135 -5.60 30.26 13.72
C ASP A 135 -4.94 28.87 13.74
N ASP A 136 -5.73 27.80 13.69
CA ASP A 136 -5.22 26.42 13.62
C ASP A 136 -4.83 26.00 12.18
N LEU A 137 -5.19 26.80 11.18
CA LEU A 137 -4.72 26.61 9.79
C LEU A 137 -3.25 26.99 9.69
N GLN A 138 -2.47 26.18 8.97
CA GLN A 138 -1.03 26.28 9.00
C GLN A 138 -0.45 26.67 7.63
N GLU A 139 0.68 27.38 7.67
CA GLU A 139 1.51 27.61 6.50
C GLU A 139 2.26 26.33 6.13
N LYS A 140 2.15 25.90 4.86
CA LYS A 140 2.75 24.66 4.35
C LYS A 140 3.71 24.85 3.18
N GLY A 141 3.98 26.08 2.74
CA GLY A 141 4.80 26.35 1.54
C GLY A 141 6.22 25.79 1.61
N HIS A 142 6.78 25.64 2.81
CA HIS A 142 8.12 25.10 3.02
C HIS A 142 8.21 23.57 2.89
N TYR A 143 7.09 22.84 2.82
CA TYR A 143 7.13 21.37 2.67
C TYR A 143 7.34 20.95 1.22
N ALA A 144 8.12 19.87 1.04
CA ALA A 144 8.42 19.27 -0.26
C ALA A 144 7.19 19.00 -1.13
N TYR A 145 6.14 18.43 -0.55
CA TYR A 145 4.93 18.12 -1.30
C TYR A 145 4.16 19.37 -1.78
N VAL A 146 4.41 20.56 -1.22
CA VAL A 146 3.81 21.81 -1.72
C VAL A 146 4.70 22.41 -2.79
N PHE A 147 5.97 22.67 -2.50
CA PHE A 147 6.84 23.35 -3.46
C PHE A 147 7.13 22.51 -4.72
N GLU A 148 7.28 21.18 -4.60
CA GLU A 148 7.49 20.32 -5.77
C GLU A 148 6.23 20.24 -6.64
N THR A 149 5.05 20.24 -6.02
CA THR A 149 3.77 20.26 -6.75
C THR A 149 3.59 21.55 -7.53
N LEU A 150 3.97 22.70 -6.97
CA LEU A 150 3.93 23.99 -7.67
C LEU A 150 4.94 24.10 -8.81
N LYS A 151 6.08 23.40 -8.72
CA LYS A 151 7.10 23.32 -9.79
C LYS A 151 6.71 22.34 -10.90
N SER A 152 6.00 21.28 -10.54
CA SER A 152 5.48 20.31 -11.49
C SER A 152 4.40 20.98 -12.33
N ARG A 153 4.79 21.47 -13.52
CA ARG A 153 3.89 22.07 -14.52
C ARG A 153 2.61 21.23 -14.61
N SER A 154 1.46 21.86 -14.34
CA SER A 154 0.15 21.25 -14.55
C SER A 154 0.06 20.79 -16.00
N GLY A 155 0.01 19.48 -16.22
CA GLY A 155 -0.44 18.90 -17.48
C GLY A 155 -1.92 19.12 -17.66
#